data_AF-A0A951JIX9-F1
#
_entry.id   AF-A0A951JIX9-F1
#
_cell.length_a   1.000
_cell.length_b   1.000
_cell.length_c   1.000
_cell.angle_alpha   90.00
_cell.angle_beta   90.00
_cell.angle_gamma   90.00
#
_symmetry.space_group_name_H-M   'P 1'
#
loop_
_entity.id
_entity.type
_entity.pdbx_description
1 polymer ?
#
loop_
_entity_poly.entity_id
_entity_poly.type
_entity_poly.pdbx_seq_one_letter_code
_entity_poly.pdbx_strand_id
1 'polypeptide(L)'
;MKPVYLNHLGMVTALGNASSTLAGLRELSTDGLRWRNDLRNTPAHVAQVDTVLPDREQWPLACRSRNNQLLAAAMAEISDALAALFERHGADRVGAVIGSSTSGILEGGDALATRFKEGAFPAHFDYAQQEIGAPASFIRRIGGVR
;
A
#
# COMPACT_ATOMS: atom_id res chain seq x y z
N MET A 1 32.38 -1.75 -5.84
CA MET A 1 30.92 -1.64 -6.11
C MET A 1 30.61 -0.24 -6.60
N LYS A 2 29.66 -0.07 -7.52
CA LYS A 2 29.13 1.27 -7.85
C LYS A 2 28.20 1.73 -6.71
N PRO A 3 28.21 3.03 -6.34
CA PRO A 3 27.30 3.55 -5.33
C PRO A 3 25.84 3.44 -5.78
N VAL A 4 24.94 3.28 -4.81
CA VAL A 4 23.48 3.27 -4.99
C VAL A 4 22.90 4.48 -4.26
N TYR A 5 21.93 5.14 -4.87
CA TYR A 5 21.34 6.39 -4.36
C TYR A 5 19.82 6.29 -4.25
N LEU A 6 19.26 6.96 -3.24
CA LEU A 6 17.82 7.25 -3.17
C LEU A 6 17.56 8.55 -3.92
N ASN A 7 17.04 8.46 -5.14
CA ASN A 7 16.81 9.64 -5.99
C ASN A 7 15.46 10.32 -5.72
N HIS A 8 14.44 9.53 -5.38
CA HIS A 8 13.08 10.01 -5.14
C HIS A 8 12.45 9.21 -4.01
N LEU A 9 11.52 9.85 -3.29
CA LEU A 9 10.86 9.27 -2.13
C LEU A 9 9.37 9.66 -2.17
N GLY A 10 8.51 8.65 -2.19
CA GLY A 10 7.08 8.80 -1.93
C GLY A 10 6.73 8.12 -0.61
N MET A 11 5.84 8.71 0.19
CA MET A 11 5.51 8.20 1.51
C MET A 11 4.04 8.45 1.84
N VAL A 12 3.40 7.45 2.44
CA VAL A 12 2.09 7.64 3.04
C VAL A 12 2.15 7.12 4.47
N THR A 13 1.94 8.02 5.42
CA THR A 13 1.94 7.73 6.86
C THR A 13 0.70 8.30 7.53
N ALA A 14 0.58 8.12 8.85
CA ALA A 14 -0.50 8.73 9.61
C ALA A 14 -0.41 10.27 9.66
N LEU A 15 0.74 10.85 9.31
CA LEU A 15 0.94 12.30 9.17
C LEU A 15 0.68 12.80 7.74
N GLY A 16 0.30 11.92 6.80
CA GLY A 16 0.00 12.27 5.42
C GLY A 16 1.09 11.84 4.43
N ASN A 17 1.32 12.67 3.41
CA ASN A 17 2.29 12.42 2.34
C ASN A 17 3.74 12.64 2.80
N ALA A 18 4.72 12.54 1.88
CA ALA A 18 6.13 12.72 2.23
C ALA A 18 6.44 14.10 2.85
N SER A 19 5.88 15.18 2.31
CA SER A 19 6.09 16.54 2.82
C SER A 19 5.54 16.71 4.24
N SER A 20 4.29 16.32 4.46
CA SER A 20 3.64 16.41 5.78
C SER A 20 4.31 15.50 6.81
N THR A 21 4.72 14.30 6.40
CA THR A 21 5.46 13.39 7.27
C THR A 21 6.79 14.00 7.71
N LEU A 22 7.57 14.57 6.80
CA LEU A 22 8.85 15.19 7.13
C LEU A 22 8.69 16.41 8.04
N ALA A 23 7.68 17.24 7.79
CA ALA A 23 7.34 18.37 8.66
C ALA A 23 6.99 17.89 10.08
N GLY A 24 6.07 16.93 10.20
CA GLY A 24 5.66 16.39 11.50
C GLY A 24 6.80 15.70 12.25
N LEU A 25 7.72 15.02 11.55
CA LEU A 25 8.92 14.45 12.19
C LEU A 25 9.83 15.52 12.80
N ARG A 26 10.00 16.67 12.13
CA ARG A 26 10.80 17.80 12.66
C ARG A 26 10.15 18.44 13.88
N GLU A 27 8.82 18.45 13.91
CA GLU A 27 8.00 19.01 14.99
C GLU A 27 7.71 18.00 16.10
N LEU A 28 8.15 16.74 15.96
CA LEU A 28 7.83 15.65 16.87
C LEU A 28 6.31 15.42 17.01
N SER A 29 5.54 15.66 15.94
CA SER A 29 4.09 15.56 15.92
C SER A 29 3.61 14.12 16.13
N THR A 30 2.53 14.00 16.92
CA THR A 30 1.80 12.76 17.14
C THR A 30 0.37 12.82 16.58
N ASP A 31 0.05 13.79 15.72
CA ASP A 31 -1.33 14.08 15.29
C ASP A 31 -1.98 12.94 14.48
N GLY A 32 -1.16 12.03 13.94
CA GLY A 32 -1.62 10.82 13.27
C GLY A 32 -2.03 9.68 14.23
N LEU A 33 -1.79 9.83 15.54
CA LEU A 33 -2.16 8.84 16.55
C LEU A 33 -3.57 9.09 17.06
N ARG A 34 -4.37 8.01 17.16
CA ARG A 34 -5.75 8.11 17.62
C ARG A 34 -6.25 6.82 18.23
N TRP A 35 -7.16 6.96 19.18
CA TRP A 35 -7.85 5.84 19.81
C TRP A 35 -8.92 5.29 18.87
N ARG A 36 -8.92 3.96 18.70
CA ARG A 36 -9.88 3.19 17.92
C ARG A 36 -10.42 2.06 18.78
N ASN A 37 -11.73 1.88 18.75
CA ASN A 37 -12.50 0.94 19.57
C ASN A 37 -13.27 -0.08 18.73
N ASP A 38 -13.03 -0.10 17.42
CA ASP A 38 -13.67 -0.94 16.41
C ASP A 38 -12.70 -1.93 15.73
N LEU A 39 -11.39 -1.87 16.05
CA LEU A 39 -10.38 -2.74 15.44
C LEU A 39 -10.21 -4.09 16.15
N ARG A 40 -10.55 -4.16 17.44
CA ARG A 40 -10.45 -5.35 18.30
C ARG A 40 -11.33 -5.18 19.54
N ASN A 41 -11.42 -6.21 20.37
CA ASN A 41 -12.26 -6.23 21.58
C ASN A 41 -11.88 -5.22 22.68
N THR A 42 -10.72 -4.55 22.55
CA THR A 42 -10.24 -3.52 23.47
C THR A 42 -9.79 -2.29 22.70
N PRO A 43 -9.93 -1.07 23.26
CA PRO A 43 -9.41 0.14 22.63
C PRO A 43 -7.93 -0.01 22.25
N ALA A 44 -7.57 0.55 21.11
CA ALA A 44 -6.23 0.55 20.54
C ALA A 44 -5.83 1.98 20.19
N HIS A 45 -4.63 2.40 20.61
CA HIS A 45 -4.02 3.63 20.13
C HIS A 45 -3.20 3.30 18.89
N VAL A 46 -3.57 3.84 17.74
CA VAL A 46 -3.01 3.45 16.43
C VAL A 46 -2.60 4.66 15.62
N ALA A 47 -1.60 4.47 14.76
CA ALA A 47 -1.25 5.41 13.71
C ALA A 47 -2.16 5.17 12.51
N GLN A 48 -3.15 6.04 12.32
CA GLN A 48 -4.15 5.87 11.27
C GLN A 48 -3.80 6.73 10.05
N VAL A 49 -3.73 6.10 8.89
CA VAL A 49 -3.65 6.80 7.61
C VAL A 49 -5.05 7.24 7.20
N ASP A 50 -5.28 8.55 7.20
CA ASP A 50 -6.50 9.21 6.70
C ASP A 50 -6.37 9.75 5.27
N THR A 51 -5.17 9.67 4.69
CA THR A 51 -4.94 10.08 3.31
C THR A 51 -5.96 9.41 2.40
N VAL A 52 -6.62 10.21 1.56
CA VAL A 52 -7.52 9.69 0.52
C VAL A 52 -6.69 8.80 -0.40
N LEU A 53 -7.02 7.52 -0.44
CA LEU A 53 -6.28 6.55 -1.24
C LEU A 53 -6.90 6.42 -2.64
N PRO A 54 -6.09 6.07 -3.67
CA PRO A 54 -6.59 5.81 -5.01
C PRO A 54 -7.72 4.79 -5.02
N ASP A 55 -8.71 5.03 -5.89
CA ASP A 55 -9.78 4.08 -6.11
C ASP A 55 -9.21 2.78 -6.71
N ARG A 56 -9.61 1.65 -6.12
CA ARG A 56 -9.17 0.30 -6.50
C ARG A 56 -10.21 -0.45 -7.34
N GLU A 57 -11.40 0.10 -7.54
CA GLU A 57 -12.49 -0.61 -8.24
C GLU A 57 -12.18 -0.92 -9.70
N GLN A 58 -11.26 -0.17 -10.32
CA GLN A 58 -10.80 -0.42 -11.69
C GLN A 58 -9.64 -1.44 -11.76
N TRP A 59 -9.07 -1.85 -10.62
CA TRP A 59 -7.96 -2.81 -10.61
C TRP A 59 -8.46 -4.25 -10.80
N PRO A 60 -7.61 -5.15 -11.31
CA PRO A 60 -7.88 -6.59 -11.25
C PRO A 60 -8.20 -7.01 -9.81
N LEU A 61 -9.13 -7.95 -9.62
CA LEU A 61 -9.61 -8.34 -8.29
C LEU A 61 -8.46 -8.71 -7.33
N ALA A 62 -7.53 -9.53 -7.80
CA ALA A 62 -6.29 -9.92 -7.11
C ALA A 62 -5.44 -8.73 -6.59
N CYS A 63 -5.60 -7.55 -7.16
CA CYS A 63 -4.87 -6.33 -6.78
C CYS A 63 -5.64 -5.43 -5.81
N ARG A 64 -6.94 -5.68 -5.58
CA ARG A 64 -7.80 -4.81 -4.77
C ARG A 64 -7.56 -5.03 -3.28
N SER A 65 -6.53 -4.39 -2.73
CA SER A 65 -6.28 -4.38 -1.29
C SER A 65 -5.96 -2.99 -0.77
N ARG A 66 -6.22 -2.73 0.51
CA ARG A 66 -5.86 -1.45 1.15
C ARG A 66 -4.35 -1.27 1.18
N ASN A 67 -3.60 -2.37 1.24
CA ASN A 67 -2.14 -2.34 1.19
C ASN A 67 -1.63 -1.85 -0.18
N ASN A 68 -2.23 -2.31 -1.27
CA ASN A 68 -1.91 -1.83 -2.61
C ASN A 68 -2.37 -0.38 -2.84
N GLN A 69 -3.46 0.05 -2.21
CA GLN A 69 -3.89 1.46 -2.20
C GLN A 69 -2.86 2.39 -1.56
N LEU A 70 -2.29 1.99 -0.42
CA LEU A 70 -1.20 2.75 0.21
C LEU A 70 0.04 2.81 -0.69
N LEU A 71 0.39 1.69 -1.32
CA LEU A 71 1.52 1.62 -2.24
C LEU A 71 1.31 2.50 -3.48
N ALA A 72 0.12 2.46 -4.08
CA ALA A 72 -0.26 3.30 -5.20
C ALA A 72 -0.19 4.80 -4.85
N ALA A 73 -0.68 5.17 -3.66
CA ALA A 73 -0.62 6.55 -3.17
C ALA A 73 0.83 7.03 -3.00
N ALA A 74 1.71 6.21 -2.43
CA ALA A 74 3.13 6.54 -2.31
C ALA A 74 3.84 6.61 -3.67
N MET A 75 3.52 5.70 -4.60
CA MET A 75 4.08 5.71 -5.96
C MET A 75 3.64 6.94 -6.76
N ALA A 76 2.43 7.46 -6.52
CA ALA A 76 1.93 8.64 -7.21
C ALA A 76 2.82 9.88 -6.98
N GLU A 77 3.40 10.04 -5.78
CA GLU A 77 4.33 11.14 -5.46
C GLU A 77 5.63 11.11 -6.29
N ILE A 78 5.98 9.96 -6.86
CA ILE A 78 7.20 9.78 -7.68
C ILE A 78 6.89 9.34 -9.12
N SER A 79 5.65 9.52 -9.57
CA SER A 79 5.16 9.03 -10.87
C SER A 79 5.97 9.56 -12.06
N ASP A 80 6.25 10.87 -12.09
CA ASP A 80 7.07 11.49 -13.15
C ASP A 80 8.50 10.93 -13.18
N ALA A 81 9.08 10.72 -12.00
CA ALA A 81 10.42 10.15 -11.88
C ALA A 81 10.46 8.68 -12.33
N LEU A 82 9.41 7.91 -12.02
CA LEU A 82 9.26 6.53 -12.50
C LEU A 82 9.12 6.50 -14.02
N ALA A 83 8.31 7.40 -14.61
CA ALA A 83 8.15 7.52 -16.06
C ALA A 83 9.48 7.81 -16.74
N ALA A 84 10.24 8.80 -16.25
CA ALA A 84 11.57 9.13 -16.76
C ALA A 84 12.58 7.97 -16.60
N LEU A 85 12.49 7.20 -15.51
CA LEU A 85 13.32 6.02 -15.29
C LEU A 85 13.03 4.93 -16.33
N PHE A 86 11.74 4.66 -16.60
CA PHE A 86 11.33 3.68 -17.59
C PHE A 86 11.69 4.12 -19.01
N GLU A 87 11.51 5.40 -19.35
CA GLU A 87 11.92 5.95 -20.64
C GLU A 87 13.42 5.79 -20.88
N ARG A 88 14.23 6.05 -19.85
CA ARG A 88 15.69 6.03 -19.96
C ARG A 88 16.28 4.62 -20.03
N HIS A 89 15.75 3.68 -19.26
CA HIS A 89 16.38 2.35 -19.07
C HIS A 89 15.56 1.18 -19.61
N GLY A 90 14.29 1.40 -19.94
CA GLY A 90 13.34 0.34 -20.27
C GLY A 90 12.80 -0.37 -19.02
N ALA A 91 11.56 -0.86 -19.11
CA ALA A 91 10.89 -1.55 -18.01
C ALA A 91 11.62 -2.82 -17.54
N ASP A 92 12.25 -3.56 -18.45
CA ASP A 92 12.97 -4.82 -18.16
C ASP A 92 14.28 -4.62 -17.37
N ARG A 93 14.66 -3.37 -17.11
CA ARG A 93 15.87 -2.97 -16.35
C ARG A 93 15.54 -2.32 -15.02
N VAL A 94 14.25 -2.20 -14.68
CA VAL A 94 13.77 -1.69 -13.41
C VAL A 94 13.19 -2.87 -12.64
N GLY A 95 13.52 -3.00 -11.36
CA GLY A 95 13.00 -4.05 -10.49
C GLY A 95 12.27 -3.47 -9.30
N ALA A 96 11.27 -4.18 -8.79
CA ALA A 96 10.53 -3.82 -7.58
C ALA A 96 10.85 -4.80 -6.45
N VAL A 97 11.36 -4.28 -5.33
CA VAL A 97 11.61 -5.04 -4.11
C VAL A 97 10.72 -4.48 -3.01
N ILE A 98 9.80 -5.29 -2.51
CA ILE A 98 8.78 -4.86 -1.53
C ILE A 98 8.83 -5.76 -0.30
N GLY A 99 8.85 -5.12 0.87
CA GLY A 99 8.63 -5.78 2.15
C GLY A 99 7.23 -5.46 2.67
N SER A 100 6.45 -6.50 2.99
CA SER A 100 5.15 -6.37 3.66
C SER A 100 4.95 -7.56 4.58
N SER A 101 4.59 -7.30 5.84
CA SER A 101 4.24 -8.35 6.81
C SER A 101 2.75 -8.66 6.82
N THR A 102 1.92 -7.74 6.30
CA THR A 102 0.46 -7.86 6.35
C THR A 102 -0.15 -8.16 5.00
N SER A 103 0.40 -7.66 3.89
CA SER A 103 -0.26 -7.71 2.57
C SER A 103 -1.73 -7.26 2.69
N GLY A 104 -2.65 -7.86 1.94
CA GLY A 104 -4.11 -7.71 2.08
C GLY A 104 -4.74 -8.63 3.12
N ILE A 105 -4.14 -8.79 4.32
CA ILE A 105 -4.74 -9.61 5.40
C ILE A 105 -6.11 -9.10 5.85
N LEU A 106 -6.39 -7.79 5.68
CA LEU A 106 -7.71 -7.23 5.96
C LEU A 106 -8.76 -7.86 5.06
N GLU A 107 -8.51 -7.85 3.74
CA GLU A 107 -9.41 -8.45 2.76
C GLU A 107 -9.62 -9.96 3.00
N GLY A 108 -8.55 -10.66 3.39
CA GLY A 108 -8.62 -12.07 3.77
C GLY A 108 -9.45 -12.32 5.04
N GLY A 109 -9.27 -11.48 6.06
CA GLY A 109 -10.01 -11.55 7.32
C GLY A 109 -11.50 -11.30 7.14
N ASP A 110 -11.85 -10.27 6.36
CA ASP A 110 -13.24 -9.92 6.04
C ASP A 110 -13.92 -11.05 5.24
N ALA A 111 -13.23 -11.58 4.23
CA ALA A 111 -13.75 -12.68 3.43
C ALA A 111 -13.98 -13.95 4.25
N LEU A 112 -13.07 -14.26 5.19
CA LEU A 112 -13.22 -15.39 6.10
C LEU A 112 -14.40 -15.19 7.07
N ALA A 113 -14.57 -13.98 7.61
CA ALA A 113 -15.71 -13.65 8.47
C ALA A 113 -17.05 -13.83 7.72
N THR A 114 -17.12 -13.41 6.45
CA THR A 114 -18.28 -13.66 5.59
C THR A 114 -18.48 -15.16 5.34
N ARG A 115 -17.42 -15.90 5.02
CA ARG A 115 -17.48 -17.36 4.81
C ARG A 115 -18.03 -18.12 6.01
N PHE A 116 -17.67 -17.69 7.23
CA PHE A 116 -18.19 -18.28 8.47
C PHE A 116 -19.68 -18.00 8.68
N LYS A 117 -20.17 -16.82 8.28
CA LYS A 117 -21.57 -16.42 8.45
C LYS A 117 -22.48 -16.97 7.35
N GLU A 118 -22.02 -16.95 6.11
CA GLU A 118 -22.85 -17.16 4.92
C GLU A 118 -22.60 -18.49 4.21
N GLY A 119 -21.56 -19.24 4.59
CA GLY A 119 -21.27 -20.52 3.97
C GLY A 119 -20.52 -20.43 2.63
N ALA A 120 -20.22 -19.23 2.12
CA ALA A 120 -19.45 -19.00 0.91
C ALA A 120 -18.53 -17.77 1.04
N PHE A 121 -17.43 -17.74 0.28
CA PHE A 121 -16.61 -16.54 0.18
C PHE A 121 -17.35 -15.47 -0.64
N PRO A 122 -17.16 -14.17 -0.35
CA PRO A 122 -17.79 -13.13 -1.14
C PRO A 122 -17.22 -13.11 -2.56
N ALA A 123 -18.04 -12.71 -3.54
CA ALA A 123 -17.65 -12.68 -4.95
C ALA A 123 -16.47 -11.71 -5.25
N HIS A 124 -16.23 -10.76 -4.36
CA HIS A 124 -15.14 -9.79 -4.45
C HIS A 124 -13.87 -10.20 -3.66
N PHE A 125 -13.75 -11.48 -3.29
CA PHE A 125 -12.53 -12.02 -2.68
C PHE A 125 -11.74 -12.86 -3.68
N ASP A 126 -10.43 -12.60 -3.74
CA ASP A 126 -9.44 -13.39 -4.43
C ASP A 126 -8.28 -13.64 -3.46
N TYR A 127 -7.87 -14.90 -3.30
CA TYR A 127 -6.78 -15.26 -2.38
C TYR A 127 -5.49 -14.49 -2.66
N ALA A 128 -5.24 -14.12 -3.92
CA ALA A 128 -4.07 -13.35 -4.31
C ALA A 128 -4.00 -11.96 -3.64
N GLN A 129 -5.11 -11.42 -3.11
CA GLN A 129 -5.11 -10.15 -2.37
C GLN A 129 -4.27 -10.23 -1.08
N GLN A 130 -4.23 -11.39 -0.42
CA GLN A 130 -3.55 -11.57 0.88
C GLN A 130 -2.21 -12.29 0.80
N GLU A 131 -1.81 -12.78 -0.39
CA GLU A 131 -0.49 -13.39 -0.58
C GLU A 131 0.62 -12.40 -0.19
N ILE A 132 1.69 -12.87 0.46
CA ILE A 132 2.79 -12.00 0.88
C ILE A 132 3.46 -11.29 -0.32
N GLY A 133 3.47 -11.94 -1.49
CA GLY A 133 3.97 -11.35 -2.73
C GLY A 133 3.01 -10.38 -3.43
N ALA A 134 1.78 -10.20 -2.95
CA ALA A 134 0.75 -9.40 -3.63
C ALA A 134 1.19 -7.95 -3.92
N PRO A 135 1.88 -7.23 -3.01
CA PRO A 135 2.33 -5.86 -3.29
C PRO A 135 3.39 -5.79 -4.40
N ALA A 136 4.31 -6.75 -4.46
CA ALA A 136 5.29 -6.81 -5.55
C ALA A 136 4.62 -7.15 -6.89
N SER A 137 3.69 -8.11 -6.87
CA SER A 137 2.85 -8.45 -8.03
C SER A 137 1.99 -7.28 -8.51
N PHE A 138 1.49 -6.46 -7.58
CA PHE A 138 0.76 -5.23 -7.89
C PHE A 138 1.63 -4.24 -8.66
N ILE A 139 2.86 -3.96 -8.20
CA ILE A 139 3.78 -3.06 -8.92
C ILE A 139 4.09 -3.60 -10.32
N ARG A 140 4.30 -4.91 -10.46
CA ARG A 140 4.53 -5.52 -11.78
C ARG A 140 3.33 -5.33 -12.72
N ARG A 141 2.11 -5.51 -12.21
CA ARG A 141 0.88 -5.45 -13.03
C ARG A 141 0.46 -4.02 -13.38
N ILE A 142 0.57 -3.09 -12.43
CA ILE A 142 0.01 -1.74 -12.53
C ILE A 142 1.10 -0.66 -12.63
N GLY A 143 2.27 -0.91 -12.05
CA GLY A 143 3.39 0.02 -12.02
C GLY A 143 4.35 -0.07 -13.21
N GLY A 144 4.11 -0.96 -14.18
CA GLY A 144 4.88 -1.02 -15.44
C GLY A 144 6.26 -1.67 -15.36
N VAL A 145 6.64 -2.23 -14.21
CA VAL A 145 7.91 -2.95 -13.98
C VAL A 145 7.84 -4.36 -14.61
N ARG A 146 8.92 -4.85 -15.25
CA ARG A 146 8.94 -6.15 -15.94
C ARG A 146 10.02 -7.10 -15.42
#